data_AF-A0A1J1IQN9-F1
#
_entry.id   AF-A0A1J1IQN9-F1
#
_cell.length_a   1.000
_cell.length_b   1.000
_cell.length_c   1.000
_cell.angle_alpha   90.00
_cell.angle_beta   90.00
_cell.angle_gamma   90.00
#
_symmetry.space_group_name_H-M   'P 1'
#
loop_
_entity.id
_entity.type
_entity.pdbx_description
1 polymer ?
#
loop_
_entity_poly.entity_id
_entity_poly.type
_entity_poly.pdbx_seq_one_letter_code
_entity_poly.pdbx_strand_id
1 'polypeptide(L)'
;RKEKYAALSSCQCLSECNALEYDVELVKTRKISLGKTNSTAIMKVFFKENQFVPLKRFQLYGTIDFLANCGGLLGLFVGVSVLSLIEILYYFILRLTCIWNNSREYKDEDVIKKNKKSSESSVKNLTVGNLYQHNWQRPMEKY
;
A
#
# COMPACT_ATOMS: atom_id res chain seq x y z
N ARG A 1 -12.20 37.08 -33.75
CA ARG A 1 -11.89 35.64 -33.51
C ARG A 1 -12.85 34.67 -34.26
N LYS A 2 -14.04 35.08 -34.75
CA LYS A 2 -15.02 34.19 -35.41
C LYS A 2 -14.89 34.03 -36.94
N GLU A 3 -14.09 34.83 -37.62
CA GLU A 3 -14.09 34.87 -39.09
C GLU A 3 -13.14 33.85 -39.78
N LYS A 4 -12.32 33.11 -39.02
CA LYS A 4 -11.33 32.17 -39.58
C LYS A 4 -11.84 30.75 -39.86
N TYR A 5 -13.08 30.42 -39.52
CA TYR A 5 -13.57 29.02 -39.55
C TYR A 5 -14.26 28.59 -40.86
N ALA A 6 -14.58 29.52 -41.78
CA ALA A 6 -15.29 29.17 -43.02
C ALA A 6 -14.36 28.63 -44.13
N ALA A 7 -13.07 29.00 -44.14
CA ALA A 7 -12.08 28.51 -45.11
C ALA A 7 -11.32 27.24 -44.66
N LEU A 8 -11.60 26.74 -43.46
CA LEU A 8 -10.90 25.61 -42.83
C LEU A 8 -11.75 24.32 -42.83
N SER A 9 -12.72 24.18 -43.74
CA SER A 9 -13.45 22.92 -43.92
C SER A 9 -12.69 21.93 -44.83
N SER A 10 -11.68 22.40 -45.57
CA SER A 10 -10.88 21.57 -46.49
C SER A 10 -9.57 21.05 -45.88
N CYS A 11 -9.15 21.51 -44.70
CA CYS A 11 -7.88 21.12 -44.07
C CYS A 11 -8.05 20.85 -42.56
N GLN A 12 -7.89 19.58 -42.16
CA GLN A 12 -7.84 19.15 -40.75
C GLN A 12 -6.43 19.34 -40.17
N CYS A 13 -6.01 20.59 -39.96
CA CYS A 13 -4.73 20.84 -39.30
C CYS A 13 -4.92 20.74 -37.77
N LEU A 14 -4.31 19.71 -37.15
CA LEU A 14 -4.18 19.64 -35.69
C LEU A 14 -3.17 20.68 -35.20
N SER A 15 -3.39 21.21 -34.00
CA SER A 15 -2.43 22.12 -33.36
C SER A 15 -1.11 21.41 -33.06
N GLU A 16 -0.02 22.15 -33.18
CA GLU A 16 1.31 21.68 -32.81
C GLU A 16 1.38 21.34 -31.31
N CYS A 17 2.10 20.26 -30.98
CA CYS A 17 2.33 19.85 -29.58
C CYS A 17 3.37 20.73 -28.88
N ASN A 18 4.37 21.18 -29.64
CA ASN A 18 5.40 22.11 -29.20
C ASN A 18 5.28 23.36 -30.03
N ALA A 19 4.88 24.48 -29.42
CA ALA A 19 4.80 25.77 -30.06
C ALA A 19 5.75 26.74 -29.36
N LEU A 20 6.44 27.56 -30.16
CA LEU A 20 7.32 28.62 -29.70
C LEU A 20 6.75 29.96 -30.17
N GLU A 21 6.29 30.78 -29.23
CA GLU A 21 5.68 32.07 -29.49
C GLU A 21 6.60 33.19 -29.00
N TYR A 22 6.80 34.22 -29.83
CA TYR A 22 7.62 35.38 -29.53
C TYR A 22 6.78 36.65 -29.56
N ASP A 23 6.74 37.38 -28.45
CA ASP A 23 6.15 38.72 -28.41
C ASP A 23 7.12 39.73 -29.03
N VAL A 24 6.67 40.44 -30.07
CA VAL A 24 7.49 41.41 -30.82
C VAL A 24 7.15 42.83 -30.40
N GLU A 25 8.14 43.56 -29.89
CA GLU A 25 8.04 45.00 -29.58
C GLU A 25 8.80 45.83 -30.62
N LEU A 26 8.15 46.85 -31.19
CA LEU A 26 8.74 47.71 -32.24
C LEU A 26 9.22 49.04 -31.67
N VAL A 27 10.52 49.32 -31.79
CA VAL A 27 11.12 50.61 -31.41
C VAL A 27 11.65 51.34 -32.64
N LYS A 28 11.17 52.55 -32.89
CA LYS A 28 11.56 53.38 -34.04
C LYS A 28 12.51 54.49 -33.61
N THR A 29 13.76 54.43 -34.04
CA THR A 29 14.74 55.52 -33.84
C THR A 29 14.93 56.31 -35.12
N ARG A 30 14.74 57.63 -35.07
CA ARG A 30 15.07 58.52 -36.20
C ARG A 30 16.56 58.85 -36.15
N LYS A 31 17.32 58.48 -37.19
CA LYS A 31 18.65 59.06 -37.41
C LYS A 31 18.48 60.38 -38.14
N ILE A 32 18.92 61.48 -37.52
CA ILE A 32 19.01 62.79 -38.19
C ILE A 32 20.22 62.74 -39.11
N SER A 33 20.00 62.40 -40.38
CA SER A 33 21.05 62.48 -41.39
C SER A 33 21.04 63.86 -42.02
N LEU A 34 21.93 64.74 -41.56
CA LEU A 34 22.26 65.99 -42.26
C LEU A 34 22.94 65.62 -43.59
N GLY A 35 22.19 65.68 -44.70
CA GLY A 35 22.77 65.82 -46.04
C GLY A 35 22.94 64.57 -46.92
N LYS A 36 22.10 63.52 -46.83
CA LYS A 36 22.11 62.45 -47.85
C LYS A 36 20.72 61.90 -48.17
N THR A 37 20.32 62.02 -49.45
CA THR A 37 19.03 61.60 -50.04
C THR A 37 18.96 60.09 -50.32
N ASN A 38 19.42 59.26 -49.39
CA ASN A 38 19.32 57.81 -49.53
C ASN A 38 18.37 57.28 -48.43
N SER A 39 17.18 56.88 -48.84
CA SER A 39 16.16 56.29 -47.94
C SER A 39 16.55 54.87 -47.54
N THR A 40 17.53 54.73 -46.63
CA THR A 40 17.94 53.44 -46.08
C THR A 40 17.25 53.20 -44.73
N ALA A 41 16.55 52.07 -44.61
CA ALA A 41 15.97 51.62 -43.36
C ALA A 41 16.90 50.57 -42.72
N ILE A 42 17.33 50.82 -41.47
CA ILE A 42 18.14 49.86 -40.70
C ILE A 42 17.21 49.22 -39.66
N MET A 43 16.98 47.91 -39.79
CA MET A 43 16.28 47.11 -38.79
C MET A 43 17.30 46.36 -37.93
N LYS A 44 17.12 46.40 -36.61
CA LYS A 44 17.90 45.60 -35.67
C LYS A 44 16.94 44.78 -34.81
N VAL A 45 17.20 43.48 -34.69
CA VAL A 45 16.39 42.55 -33.92
C VAL A 45 17.25 42.04 -32.76
N PHE A 46 16.71 42.12 -31.54
CA PHE A 46 17.37 41.67 -30.33
C PHE A 46 16.35 40.97 -29.43
N PHE A 47 16.79 39.96 -28.69
CA PHE A 47 15.98 39.37 -27.63
C PHE A 47 15.94 40.31 -26.43
N LYS A 48 14.74 40.54 -25.88
CA LYS A 48 14.54 41.39 -24.69
C LYS A 48 15.16 40.76 -23.45
N GLU A 49 15.00 39.45 -23.31
CA GLU A 49 15.51 38.64 -22.20
C GLU A 49 16.17 37.37 -22.76
N ASN A 50 17.19 36.85 -22.07
CA ASN A 50 17.92 35.64 -22.48
C ASN A 50 17.31 34.34 -21.92
N GLN A 51 16.06 34.39 -21.48
CA GLN A 51 15.33 33.29 -20.84
C GLN A 51 13.96 33.13 -21.48
N PHE A 52 13.54 31.88 -21.63
CA PHE A 52 12.22 31.53 -22.16
C PHE A 52 11.32 31.06 -21.01
N VAL A 53 10.02 31.33 -21.08
CA VAL A 53 9.03 30.79 -20.14
C VAL A 53 8.50 29.46 -20.71
N PRO A 54 8.93 28.30 -20.20
CA PRO A 54 8.42 27.02 -20.68
C PRO A 54 7.03 26.75 -20.10
N LEU A 55 6.04 26.48 -20.94
CA LEU A 55 4.73 25.96 -20.53
C LEU A 55 4.58 24.51 -20.97
N LYS A 56 4.53 23.58 -20.02
CA LYS A 56 4.28 22.17 -20.29
C LYS A 56 2.99 21.73 -19.64
N ARG A 57 2.12 21.08 -20.42
CA ARG A 57 0.89 20.46 -19.92
C ARG A 57 1.19 19.02 -19.54
N PHE A 58 0.88 18.66 -18.30
CA PHE A 58 0.88 17.27 -17.84
C PHE A 58 -0.57 16.82 -17.64
N GLN A 59 -0.82 15.51 -17.71
CA GLN A 59 -2.09 14.95 -17.26
C GLN A 59 -2.24 15.21 -15.75
N LEU A 60 -3.31 15.89 -15.34
CA LEU A 60 -3.54 16.24 -13.92
C LEU A 60 -3.94 15.02 -13.07
N TYR A 61 -4.36 13.92 -13.71
CA TYR A 61 -4.75 12.68 -13.05
C TYR A 61 -4.04 11.52 -13.74
N GLY A 62 -2.98 11.03 -13.11
CA GLY A 62 -2.31 9.81 -13.52
C GLY A 62 -2.95 8.58 -12.89
N THR A 63 -2.63 7.41 -13.43
CA THR A 63 -2.92 6.11 -12.80
C THR A 63 -2.39 6.02 -11.37
N ILE A 64 -1.32 6.75 -11.07
CA ILE A 64 -0.68 6.84 -9.76
C ILE A 64 -1.62 7.51 -8.74
N ASP A 65 -2.33 8.58 -9.14
CA ASP A 65 -3.25 9.30 -8.26
C ASP A 65 -4.51 8.48 -7.97
N PHE A 66 -4.98 7.71 -8.96
CA PHE A 66 -6.04 6.74 -8.76
C PHE A 66 -5.63 5.63 -7.77
N LEU A 67 -4.44 5.07 -7.96
CA LEU A 67 -3.90 4.03 -7.08
C LEU A 67 -3.66 4.55 -5.65
N ALA A 68 -3.24 5.81 -5.49
CA ALA A 68 -3.08 6.44 -4.18
C ALA A 68 -4.43 6.55 -3.43
N ASN A 69 -5.48 6.99 -4.13
CA ASN A 69 -6.82 7.12 -3.55
C ASN A 69 -7.44 5.76 -3.20
N CYS A 70 -7.31 4.76 -4.09
CA CYS A 70 -7.78 3.40 -3.81
C CYS A 70 -6.94 2.69 -2.74
N GLY A 71 -5.62 2.87 -2.77
CA GLY A 71 -4.67 2.22 -1.89
C GLY A 71 -4.86 2.60 -0.42
N GLY A 72 -5.24 3.85 -0.12
CA GLY A 72 -5.52 4.28 1.25
C GLY A 72 -6.72 3.55 1.87
N LEU A 73 -7.81 3.41 1.11
CA LEU A 73 -9.02 2.72 1.58
C LEU A 73 -8.82 1.20 1.64
N LEU A 74 -8.25 0.60 0.59
CA LEU A 74 -7.96 -0.83 0.53
C LEU A 74 -6.92 -1.23 1.58
N GLY A 75 -5.93 -0.37 1.85
CA GLY A 75 -4.94 -0.58 2.90
C GLY A 75 -5.55 -0.64 4.30
N LEU A 76 -6.56 0.19 4.59
CA LEU A 76 -7.28 0.15 5.87
C LEU A 76 -8.08 -1.16 6.01
N PHE A 77 -8.84 -1.55 4.98
CA PHE A 77 -9.64 -2.78 5.02
C PHE A 77 -8.78 -4.03 5.10
N VAL A 78 -7.69 -4.11 4.32
CA VAL A 78 -6.74 -5.21 4.36
C VAL A 78 -6.03 -5.24 5.71
N GLY A 79 -5.63 -4.08 6.26
CA GLY A 79 -5.00 -3.98 7.57
C GLY A 79 -5.86 -4.58 8.68
N VAL A 80 -7.12 -4.16 8.79
CA VAL A 80 -8.07 -4.72 9.77
C VAL A 80 -8.30 -6.21 9.54
N SER A 81 -8.49 -6.62 8.28
CA SER A 81 -8.70 -8.03 7.93
C SER A 81 -7.50 -8.91 8.32
N VAL A 82 -6.28 -8.43 8.13
CA VAL A 82 -5.04 -9.16 8.47
C VAL A 82 -4.86 -9.26 9.98
N LEU A 83 -5.14 -8.20 10.74
CA LEU A 83 -5.09 -8.26 12.21
C LEU A 83 -6.09 -9.28 12.76
N SER A 84 -7.31 -9.30 12.23
CA SER A 84 -8.31 -10.31 12.60
C SER A 84 -7.88 -11.74 12.22
N LEU A 85 -7.27 -11.93 11.05
CA LEU A 85 -6.74 -13.24 10.65
C LEU A 85 -5.60 -13.71 11.57
N ILE A 86 -4.68 -12.81 11.96
CA ILE A 86 -3.60 -13.14 12.90
C ILE A 86 -4.17 -13.58 14.25
N GLU A 87 -5.19 -12.89 14.76
CA GLU A 87 -5.85 -13.24 16.01
C GLU A 87 -6.50 -14.64 15.93
N ILE A 88 -7.24 -14.90 14.84
CA ILE A 88 -7.85 -16.22 14.61
C ILE A 88 -6.78 -17.32 14.57
N LEU A 89 -5.67 -17.09 13.86
CA LEU A 89 -4.56 -18.04 13.79
C LEU A 89 -3.89 -18.25 15.16
N TYR A 90 -3.71 -17.19 15.95
CA TYR A 90 -3.16 -17.26 17.30
C TYR A 90 -4.00 -18.16 18.22
N TYR A 91 -5.32 -17.94 18.26
CA TYR A 91 -6.22 -18.79 19.04
C TYR A 91 -6.28 -20.22 18.51
N PHE A 92 -6.25 -20.40 17.19
CA PHE A 92 -6.28 -21.73 16.58
C PHE A 92 -5.05 -22.54 16.96
N ILE A 93 -3.85 -21.95 16.89
CA ILE A 93 -2.59 -22.60 17.26
C ILE A 93 -2.59 -22.96 18.76
N LEU A 94 -2.96 -22.04 19.64
CA LEU A 94 -3.03 -22.30 21.09
C LEU A 94 -4.03 -23.42 21.45
N ARG A 95 -5.19 -23.45 20.80
CA ARG A 95 -6.19 -24.49 21.04
C ARG A 95 -5.71 -25.86 20.55
N LEU A 96 -5.05 -25.91 19.39
CA LEU A 96 -4.47 -27.14 18.86
C LEU A 96 -3.33 -27.68 19.72
N THR A 97 -2.43 -26.81 20.21
CA THR A 97 -1.34 -27.25 21.09
C THR A 97 -1.86 -27.72 22.44
N CYS A 98 -2.88 -27.07 23.02
CA CYS A 98 -3.52 -27.52 24.26
C CYS A 98 -4.17 -28.90 24.10
N ILE A 99 -4.95 -29.13 23.03
CA ILE A 99 -5.59 -30.43 22.76
C ILE A 99 -4.54 -31.52 22.51
N TRP A 100 -3.46 -31.19 21.80
CA TRP A 100 -2.38 -32.13 21.52
C TRP A 100 -1.58 -32.48 22.78
N ASN A 101 -1.39 -31.51 23.69
CA ASN A 101 -0.71 -31.75 24.96
C ASN A 101 -1.57 -32.58 25.93
N ASN A 102 -2.89 -32.34 25.97
CA ASN A 102 -3.83 -33.12 26.78
C ASN A 102 -3.93 -34.59 26.29
N SER A 103 -3.80 -34.82 24.98
CA SER A 103 -3.68 -36.17 24.41
C SER A 103 -2.37 -36.88 24.75
N ARG A 104 -1.37 -36.14 25.25
CA ARG A 104 -0.09 -36.67 25.75
C ARG A 104 -0.22 -37.08 27.23
N GLU A 105 -0.92 -36.29 28.04
CA GLU A 105 -1.21 -36.58 29.45
C GLU A 105 -2.14 -37.80 29.61
N TYR A 106 -3.10 -37.98 28.70
CA TYR A 106 -3.94 -39.19 28.62
C TYR A 106 -3.13 -40.47 28.36
N LYS A 107 -2.05 -40.38 27.58
CA LYS A 107 -1.17 -41.53 27.31
C LYS A 107 -0.30 -41.90 28.52
N ASP A 108 0.17 -40.92 29.30
CA ASP A 108 0.97 -41.20 30.50
C ASP A 108 0.13 -41.84 31.62
N GLU A 109 -1.09 -41.36 31.85
CA GLU A 109 -2.05 -41.95 32.79
C GLU A 109 -2.41 -43.42 32.46
N ASP A 110 -2.58 -43.76 31.18
CA ASP A 110 -2.91 -45.11 30.73
C ASP A 110 -1.71 -46.08 30.78
N VAL A 111 -0.49 -45.59 30.54
CA VAL A 111 0.76 -46.36 30.71
C VAL A 111 1.04 -46.64 32.19
N ILE A 112 0.81 -45.65 33.07
CA ILE A 112 0.95 -45.79 34.53
C ILE A 112 -0.10 -46.76 35.10
N LYS A 113 -1.36 -46.70 34.64
CA LYS A 113 -2.43 -47.65 35.04
C LYS A 113 -2.16 -49.09 34.60
N LYS A 114 -1.57 -49.30 33.41
CA LYS A 114 -1.15 -50.64 32.96
C LYS A 114 0.01 -51.21 33.79
N ASN A 115 0.98 -50.38 34.18
CA ASN A 115 2.08 -50.79 35.05
C ASN A 115 1.59 -51.17 36.47
N LYS A 116 0.64 -50.42 37.04
CA LYS A 116 0.01 -50.78 38.35
C LYS A 116 -0.77 -52.09 38.30
N LYS A 117 -1.47 -52.39 37.20
CA LYS A 117 -2.25 -53.63 37.06
C LYS A 117 -1.36 -54.89 36.95
N SER A 118 -0.13 -54.74 36.43
CA SER A 118 0.87 -55.81 36.40
C SER A 118 1.51 -56.07 37.77
N SER A 119 1.69 -55.06 38.62
CA SER A 119 2.23 -55.24 39.98
C SER A 119 1.17 -55.75 40.97
N GLU A 120 -0.10 -55.38 40.79
CA GLU A 120 -1.21 -55.86 41.64
C GLU A 120 -1.51 -57.36 41.50
N SER A 121 -1.17 -57.98 40.35
CA SER A 121 -1.36 -59.43 40.17
C SER A 121 -0.28 -60.25 40.88
N SER A 122 0.92 -59.70 41.10
CA SER A 122 1.97 -60.34 41.90
C SER A 122 1.78 -60.14 43.41
N VAL A 123 1.14 -59.06 43.85
CA VAL A 123 0.95 -58.73 45.28
C VAL A 123 -0.30 -59.38 45.91
N LYS A 124 -1.31 -59.74 45.10
CA LYS A 124 -2.54 -60.42 45.57
C LYS A 124 -2.32 -61.82 46.13
N ASN A 125 -1.15 -62.41 45.90
CA ASN A 125 -0.75 -63.67 46.52
C ASN A 125 -0.17 -63.49 47.95
N LEU A 126 -0.06 -62.25 48.46
CA LEU A 126 0.74 -61.93 49.65
C LEU A 126 0.12 -60.99 50.70
N THR A 127 -1.08 -60.43 50.52
CA THR A 127 -1.64 -59.46 51.51
C THR A 127 -3.14 -59.60 51.76
N VAL A 128 -3.57 -60.74 52.32
CA VAL A 128 -4.81 -60.77 53.11
C VAL A 128 -4.52 -60.06 54.44
N GLY A 129 -4.77 -58.75 54.51
CA GLY A 129 -4.58 -58.00 55.75
C GLY A 129 -4.76 -56.49 55.61
N ASN A 130 -5.93 -56.02 56.07
CA ASN A 130 -6.19 -54.70 56.65
C ASN A 130 -6.37 -53.47 55.74
N LEU A 131 -7.64 -53.24 55.40
CA LEU A 131 -8.51 -52.14 55.90
C LEU A 131 -7.95 -50.70 56.12
N TYR A 132 -8.79 -49.76 55.66
CA TYR A 132 -8.97 -48.33 56.00
C TYR A 132 -8.23 -47.24 55.19
N GLN A 133 -8.95 -46.75 54.17
CA GLN A 133 -9.39 -45.37 53.97
C GLN A 133 -8.58 -44.22 54.61
N HIS A 134 -8.18 -43.26 53.78
CA HIS A 134 -8.47 -41.84 54.05
C HIS A 134 -8.60 -41.03 52.75
N ASN A 135 -9.77 -40.41 52.59
CA ASN A 135 -10.19 -39.45 51.55
C ASN A 135 -9.41 -38.14 51.64
N TRP A 136 -9.22 -37.44 50.50
CA TRP A 136 -9.14 -35.98 50.45
C TRP A 136 -9.82 -35.40 49.19
N GLN A 137 -10.69 -34.41 49.43
CA GLN A 137 -11.54 -33.68 48.50
C GLN A 137 -10.78 -32.77 47.52
N ARG A 138 -11.38 -32.55 46.34
CA ARG A 138 -11.02 -31.47 45.41
C ARG A 138 -11.55 -30.11 45.89
N PRO A 139 -10.85 -29.02 45.53
CA PRO A 139 -11.52 -27.83 45.02
C PRO A 139 -10.94 -27.35 43.67
N MET A 140 -11.85 -26.75 42.89
CA MET A 140 -11.61 -25.98 41.67
C MET A 140 -11.06 -24.58 41.97
N GLU A 141 -10.63 -23.90 40.89
CA GLU A 141 -10.35 -22.47 40.68
C GLU A 141 -8.90 -22.22 40.26
N LYS A 142 -8.55 -21.34 39.32
CA LYS A 142 -9.28 -20.29 38.57
C LYS A 142 -8.34 -19.78 37.47
N TYR A 143 -8.94 -19.10 36.48
CA TYR A 143 -8.41 -18.06 35.58
C TYR A 143 -7.03 -18.25 34.93
#